data_AF-A0A9P6M7C3-F1
#
_entry.id   AF-A0A9P6M7C3-F1
#
_cell.length_a   1.000
_cell.length_b   1.000
_cell.length_c   1.000
_cell.angle_alpha   90.00
_cell.angle_beta   90.00
_cell.angle_gamma   90.00
#
_symmetry.space_group_name_H-M   'P 1'
#
loop_
_entity.id
_entity.type
_entity.pdbx_description
1 polymer ?
#
loop_
_entity_poly.entity_id
_entity_poly.type
_entity_poly.pdbx_seq_one_letter_code
_entity_poly.pdbx_strand_id
1 'polypeptide(L)'
;MGMGPTRRKRRLLKALAEAGYMDEILDFDFDTAPAFWRLDPETRGNDEEELAKWTGIEELIDDGMDSAADDEALNELEQGLTPPRPPPPPPTTQPTTTTKHATSPPPRHQPNIVLWLDAGDRISLGFLRWLPSFLLHRGLWTPQSQDTLQTWTHPGLLQYYHDSLDRFAPDETNCNGAAIAFDLHNQTVQDGILKEWIDCAKIKECIAPMGSNRNNHRQDQAALTYLVKTMGFGQDLCHGFPEDFGIQVNQDRFCKQDIATNPNRVVLT
;
A
#
# COMPACT_ATOMS: atom_id res chain seq x y z
N MET A 1 -3.47 -2.72 -21.01
CA MET A 1 -3.81 -3.09 -19.62
C MET A 1 -4.10 -1.84 -18.77
N GLY A 2 -5.30 -1.74 -18.18
CA GLY A 2 -5.58 -0.77 -17.12
C GLY A 2 -5.05 -1.29 -15.79
N MET A 3 -4.35 -0.46 -15.01
CA MET A 3 -3.81 -0.78 -13.67
C MET A 3 -4.92 -0.96 -12.60
N GLY A 4 -6.07 -1.50 -12.99
CA GLY A 4 -7.26 -1.56 -12.17
C GLY A 4 -7.61 -3.00 -11.77
N PRO A 5 -8.33 -3.17 -10.65
CA PRO A 5 -8.93 -4.45 -10.29
C PRO A 5 -9.84 -4.97 -11.41
N THR A 6 -9.83 -6.29 -11.64
CA THR A 6 -10.78 -6.95 -12.56
C THR A 6 -12.22 -6.67 -12.14
N ARG A 7 -13.19 -6.87 -13.05
CA ARG A 7 -14.63 -6.70 -12.73
C ARG A 7 -15.04 -7.48 -11.47
N ARG A 8 -14.56 -8.71 -11.33
CA ARG A 8 -14.74 -9.56 -10.14
C ARG A 8 -14.15 -8.92 -8.88
N LYS A 9 -12.90 -8.47 -8.92
CA LYS A 9 -12.24 -7.80 -7.78
C LYS A 9 -12.99 -6.52 -7.39
N ARG A 10 -13.47 -5.73 -8.35
CA ARG A 10 -14.31 -4.54 -8.10
C ARG A 10 -15.61 -4.87 -7.39
N ARG A 11 -16.33 -5.92 -7.81
CA ARG A 11 -17.55 -6.37 -7.12
C ARG A 11 -17.25 -6.77 -5.67
N LEU A 12 -16.20 -7.56 -5.45
CA LEU A 12 -15.81 -7.98 -4.11
C LEU A 12 -15.42 -6.79 -3.21
N LEU A 13 -14.61 -5.85 -3.70
CA LEU A 13 -14.26 -4.63 -2.97
C LEU A 13 -15.52 -3.85 -2.57
N LYS A 14 -16.46 -3.69 -3.51
CA LYS A 14 -17.73 -3.02 -3.25
C LYS A 14 -18.56 -3.74 -2.19
N ALA A 15 -18.66 -5.07 -2.26
CA ALA A 15 -19.36 -5.88 -1.25
C ALA A 15 -18.73 -5.73 0.15
N LEU A 16 -17.40 -5.67 0.24
CA LEU A 16 -16.69 -5.42 1.50
C LEU A 16 -16.99 -4.04 2.08
N ALA A 17 -17.05 -2.99 1.23
CA ALA A 17 -17.45 -1.66 1.65
C ALA A 17 -18.92 -1.62 2.10
N GLU A 18 -19.83 -2.25 1.36
CA GLU A 18 -21.26 -2.33 1.73
C GLU A 18 -21.49 -3.10 3.04
N ALA A 19 -20.66 -4.09 3.34
CA ALA A 19 -20.67 -4.82 4.60
C ALA A 19 -19.98 -4.07 5.76
N GLY A 20 -19.41 -2.89 5.53
CA GLY A 20 -18.80 -2.04 6.55
C GLY A 20 -17.38 -2.45 6.95
N TYR A 21 -16.68 -3.23 6.13
CA TYR A 21 -15.27 -3.56 6.32
C TYR A 21 -14.31 -2.52 5.74
N MET A 22 -14.81 -1.60 4.92
CA MET A 22 -14.07 -0.49 4.35
C MET A 22 -14.88 0.79 4.54
N ASP A 23 -14.23 1.85 5.01
CA ASP A 23 -14.88 3.14 5.19
C ASP A 23 -15.12 3.85 3.86
N GLU A 24 -14.15 3.71 2.93
CA GLU A 24 -14.20 4.32 1.61
C GLU A 24 -13.45 3.50 0.56
N ILE A 25 -13.84 3.68 -0.70
CA ILE A 25 -13.11 3.22 -1.89
C ILE A 25 -12.87 4.46 -2.74
N LEU A 26 -11.60 4.75 -3.03
CA LEU A 26 -11.19 5.85 -3.87
C LEU A 26 -10.70 5.30 -5.20
N ASP A 27 -11.35 5.70 -6.30
CA ASP A 27 -10.87 5.41 -7.65
C ASP A 27 -9.72 6.35 -7.99
N PHE A 28 -8.65 5.81 -8.58
CA PHE A 28 -7.51 6.61 -9.02
C PHE A 28 -7.81 7.31 -10.35
N ASP A 29 -7.85 8.65 -10.33
CA ASP A 29 -8.07 9.47 -11.53
C ASP A 29 -6.74 9.79 -12.22
N PHE A 30 -6.44 9.03 -13.28
CA PHE A 30 -5.25 9.21 -14.11
C PHE A 30 -5.20 10.57 -14.83
N ASP A 31 -6.32 11.24 -15.05
CA ASP A 31 -6.35 12.54 -15.72
C ASP A 31 -5.83 13.66 -14.81
N THR A 32 -5.91 13.47 -13.49
CA THR A 32 -5.36 14.39 -12.49
C THR A 32 -3.87 14.16 -12.20
N ALA A 33 -3.33 13.01 -12.59
CA ALA A 33 -1.93 12.67 -12.39
C ALA A 33 -1.03 13.34 -13.46
N PRO A 34 0.25 13.61 -13.14
CA PRO A 34 1.22 14.04 -14.14
C PRO A 34 1.23 13.14 -15.37
N ALA A 35 1.33 13.75 -16.56
CA ALA A 35 1.16 13.03 -17.82
C ALA A 35 2.12 11.84 -18.01
N PHE A 36 3.29 11.85 -17.36
CA PHE A 36 4.24 10.73 -17.43
C PHE A 36 3.77 9.45 -16.71
N TRP A 37 2.73 9.53 -15.87
CA TRP A 37 2.07 8.36 -15.29
C TRP A 37 1.01 7.74 -16.20
N ARG A 38 0.63 8.43 -17.28
CA ARG A 38 -0.25 7.85 -18.30
C ARG A 38 0.49 6.69 -18.93
N LEU A 39 -0.18 5.56 -19.08
CA LEU A 39 0.36 4.35 -19.70
C LEU A 39 -0.14 4.23 -21.15
N ASP A 40 0.02 5.29 -21.92
CA ASP A 40 -0.27 5.25 -23.34
C ASP A 40 0.94 4.68 -24.12
N PRO A 41 0.76 4.25 -25.37
CA PRO A 41 1.85 3.70 -26.18
C PRO A 41 3.00 4.69 -26.43
N GLU A 42 2.78 5.99 -26.27
CA GLU A 42 3.78 7.04 -26.48
C GLU A 42 4.64 7.27 -25.22
N THR A 43 4.09 7.00 -24.03
CA THR A 43 4.76 7.11 -22.73
C THR A 43 5.33 5.79 -22.20
N ARG A 44 4.80 4.63 -22.64
CA ARG A 44 5.41 3.32 -22.41
C ARG A 44 6.72 3.26 -23.20
N GLY A 45 7.85 3.08 -22.52
CA GLY A 45 9.16 2.92 -23.19
C GLY A 45 9.09 1.91 -24.34
N ASN A 46 9.79 2.22 -25.44
CA ASN A 46 9.71 1.53 -26.74
C ASN A 46 10.31 0.10 -26.76
N ASP A 47 10.19 -0.69 -25.70
CA ASP A 47 10.60 -2.09 -25.74
C ASP A 47 9.52 -2.92 -26.46
N GLU A 48 9.62 -2.97 -27.79
CA GLU A 48 8.73 -3.73 -28.69
C GLU A 48 8.61 -5.22 -28.29
N GLU A 49 9.64 -5.80 -27.66
CA GLU A 49 9.66 -7.19 -27.18
C GLU A 49 8.80 -7.41 -25.92
N GLU A 50 8.68 -6.40 -25.05
CA GLU A 50 7.70 -6.40 -23.96
C GLU A 50 6.29 -6.18 -24.51
N LEU A 51 6.13 -5.24 -25.45
CA LEU A 51 4.84 -4.92 -26.07
C LEU A 51 4.16 -6.16 -26.70
N ALA A 52 4.95 -7.04 -27.31
CA ALA A 52 4.49 -8.32 -27.88
C ALA A 52 4.11 -9.37 -26.82
N LYS A 53 4.75 -9.38 -25.64
CA LYS A 53 4.35 -10.23 -24.51
C LYS A 53 3.03 -9.75 -23.89
N TRP A 54 2.78 -8.43 -23.89
CA TRP A 54 1.58 -7.84 -23.31
C TRP A 54 0.35 -7.96 -24.21
N THR A 55 0.48 -7.87 -25.53
CA THR A 55 -0.65 -8.04 -26.48
C THR A 55 -1.26 -9.45 -26.42
N GLY A 56 -0.44 -10.50 -26.28
CA GLY A 56 -0.94 -11.88 -26.11
C GLY A 56 -1.65 -12.14 -24.77
N ILE A 57 -1.43 -11.30 -23.76
CA ILE A 57 -2.10 -11.40 -22.45
C ILE A 57 -3.48 -10.73 -22.48
N GLU A 58 -3.69 -9.70 -23.30
CA GLU A 58 -4.99 -9.01 -23.42
C GLU A 58 -6.08 -9.93 -24.00
N GLU A 59 -5.76 -10.75 -25.02
CA GLU A 59 -6.69 -11.74 -25.59
C GLU A 59 -7.05 -12.85 -24.57
N LEU A 60 -6.09 -13.28 -23.73
CA LEU A 60 -6.32 -14.33 -22.72
C LEU A 60 -7.12 -13.85 -21.49
N ILE A 61 -7.09 -12.56 -21.19
CA ILE A 61 -7.86 -11.99 -20.06
C ILE A 61 -9.33 -11.82 -20.43
N ASP A 62 -9.66 -11.46 -21.67
CA ASP A 62 -11.05 -11.29 -22.10
C ASP A 62 -11.77 -12.64 -22.28
N ASP A 63 -11.09 -13.66 -22.82
CA ASP A 63 -11.68 -14.97 -23.08
C ASP A 63 -11.87 -15.86 -21.82
N GLY A 64 -11.21 -15.53 -20.71
CA GLY A 64 -11.25 -16.32 -19.47
C GLY A 64 -12.31 -15.90 -18.45
N MET A 65 -13.16 -14.90 -18.74
CA MET A 65 -13.89 -14.13 -17.72
C MET A 65 -15.42 -14.28 -17.68
N ASP A 66 -16.02 -15.18 -18.47
CA ASP A 66 -17.48 -15.41 -18.50
C ASP A 66 -17.85 -16.88 -18.20
N SER A 67 -17.37 -17.44 -17.07
CA SER A 67 -17.81 -18.75 -16.60
C SER A 67 -18.92 -18.61 -15.54
N ALA A 68 -20.06 -19.29 -15.76
CA ALA A 68 -21.21 -19.26 -14.85
C ALA A 68 -20.90 -19.79 -13.44
N ALA A 69 -19.86 -20.60 -13.28
CA ALA A 69 -19.41 -21.13 -11.99
C ALA A 69 -18.77 -20.05 -11.10
N ASP A 70 -18.20 -18.99 -11.68
CA ASP A 70 -17.60 -17.89 -10.93
C ASP A 70 -18.65 -16.92 -10.35
N ASP A 71 -19.80 -16.78 -11.00
CA ASP A 71 -20.91 -15.95 -10.51
C ASP A 71 -21.65 -16.64 -9.33
N GLU A 72 -21.71 -17.97 -9.29
CA GLU A 72 -22.35 -18.72 -8.19
C GLU A 72 -21.52 -18.63 -6.89
N ALA A 73 -20.20 -18.81 -6.95
CA ALA A 73 -19.31 -18.67 -5.80
C ALA A 73 -19.24 -17.24 -5.24
N LEU A 74 -19.44 -16.22 -6.09
CA LEU A 74 -19.53 -14.82 -5.65
C LEU A 74 -20.86 -14.53 -4.96
N ASN A 75 -21.98 -15.07 -5.46
CA ASN A 75 -23.28 -14.95 -4.79
C ASN A 75 -23.26 -15.60 -3.40
N GLU A 76 -22.55 -16.72 -3.22
CA GLU A 76 -22.40 -17.35 -1.90
C GLU A 76 -21.58 -16.48 -0.92
N LEU A 77 -20.53 -15.80 -1.41
CA LEU A 77 -19.74 -14.86 -0.60
C LEU A 77 -20.52 -13.59 -0.24
N GLU A 78 -21.30 -13.04 -1.17
CA GLU A 78 -22.19 -11.90 -0.94
C GLU A 78 -23.28 -12.23 0.09
N GLN A 79 -23.78 -13.48 0.10
CA GLN A 79 -24.76 -13.94 1.10
C GLN A 79 -24.14 -14.17 2.49
N GLY A 80 -22.84 -14.43 2.59
CA GLY A 80 -22.12 -14.61 3.85
C GLY A 80 -21.71 -13.31 4.57
N LEU A 81 -21.64 -12.20 3.83
CA LEU A 81 -21.28 -10.86 4.31
C LEU A 81 -22.42 -10.15 5.07
N THR A 82 -22.94 -10.78 6.13
CA THR A 82 -23.91 -10.10 7.01
C THR A 82 -23.19 -9.25 8.06
N PRO A 83 -23.52 -7.95 8.21
CA PRO A 83 -22.88 -7.13 9.22
C PRO A 83 -23.16 -7.66 10.63
N PRO A 84 -22.20 -7.62 11.57
CA PRO A 84 -22.40 -8.12 12.92
C PRO A 84 -23.58 -7.38 13.59
N ARG A 85 -24.57 -8.15 14.04
CA ARG A 85 -25.76 -7.61 14.70
C ARG A 85 -25.33 -6.83 15.95
N PRO A 86 -25.78 -5.58 16.16
CA PRO A 86 -25.48 -4.86 17.38
C PRO A 86 -25.99 -5.66 18.59
N PRO A 87 -25.25 -5.69 19.71
CA PRO A 87 -25.67 -6.41 20.90
C PRO A 87 -27.04 -5.90 21.37
N PRO A 88 -27.92 -6.79 21.86
CA PRO A 88 -29.24 -6.39 22.32
C PRO A 88 -29.10 -5.35 23.45
N PRO A 89 -29.93 -4.29 23.46
CA PRO A 89 -29.87 -3.30 24.52
C PRO A 89 -30.18 -3.96 25.87
N PRO A 90 -29.47 -3.58 26.95
CA PRO A 90 -29.78 -4.06 28.29
C PRO A 90 -31.21 -3.66 28.69
N PRO A 91 -31.89 -4.46 29.53
CA PRO A 91 -33.29 -4.25 29.90
C PRO A 91 -33.50 -2.87 30.54
N THR A 92 -34.42 -2.12 29.96
CA THR A 92 -34.78 -0.74 30.33
C THR A 92 -35.43 -0.68 31.70
N THR A 93 -34.75 -0.05 32.67
CA THR A 93 -35.40 0.60 33.81
C THR A 93 -35.36 2.12 33.59
N GLN A 94 -36.50 2.78 33.73
CA GLN A 94 -36.63 4.24 33.74
C GLN A 94 -37.66 4.65 34.81
N PRO A 95 -37.67 5.90 35.31
CA PRO A 95 -36.76 7.02 35.01
C PRO A 95 -36.19 7.73 36.26
N THR A 96 -35.05 8.39 36.10
CA THR A 96 -34.79 9.66 36.80
C THR A 96 -34.07 10.60 35.85
N THR A 97 -34.62 11.80 35.76
CA THR A 97 -34.25 12.90 34.87
C THR A 97 -32.84 13.40 35.15
N THR A 98 -31.94 13.28 34.18
CA THR A 98 -30.76 14.14 34.11
C THR A 98 -30.38 14.34 32.65
N THR A 99 -30.22 15.61 32.29
CA THR A 99 -29.96 16.15 30.96
C THR A 99 -28.74 15.47 30.33
N LYS A 100 -28.95 14.62 29.32
CA LYS A 100 -27.88 13.98 28.54
C LYS A 100 -27.39 14.95 27.46
N HIS A 101 -26.19 15.49 27.63
CA HIS A 101 -25.39 15.87 26.48
C HIS A 101 -25.15 14.60 25.65
N ALA A 102 -25.58 14.61 24.39
CA ALA A 102 -25.31 13.55 23.45
C ALA A 102 -23.80 13.52 23.15
N THR A 103 -23.06 12.70 23.88
CA THR A 103 -21.71 12.31 23.48
C THR A 103 -21.86 11.32 22.33
N SER A 104 -21.45 11.74 21.14
CA SER A 104 -21.22 10.85 20.01
C SER A 104 -20.33 9.67 20.45
N PRO A 105 -20.50 8.47 19.86
CA PRO A 105 -19.57 7.37 20.11
C PRO A 105 -18.14 7.85 19.80
N PRO A 106 -17.13 7.44 20.60
CA PRO A 106 -15.76 7.80 20.31
C PRO A 106 -15.42 7.38 18.88
N PRO A 107 -14.66 8.20 18.12
CA PRO A 107 -14.28 7.85 16.76
C PRO A 107 -13.61 6.47 16.76
N ARG A 108 -14.06 5.59 15.86
CA ARG A 108 -13.59 4.20 15.76
C ARG A 108 -12.14 4.08 15.26
N HIS A 109 -11.55 5.19 14.83
CA HIS A 109 -10.22 5.25 14.25
C HIS A 109 -9.31 6.04 15.18
N GLN A 110 -8.06 5.61 15.36
CA GLN A 110 -7.03 6.54 15.79
C GLN A 110 -6.82 7.51 14.64
N PRO A 111 -7.21 8.80 14.77
CA PRO A 111 -6.97 9.74 13.70
C PRO A 111 -5.45 9.84 13.46
N ASN A 112 -5.05 9.90 12.19
CA ASN A 112 -3.71 10.28 11.75
C ASN A 112 -2.62 9.19 11.81
N ILE A 113 -2.96 7.90 11.79
CA ILE A 113 -1.99 6.85 11.40
C ILE A 113 -2.32 6.38 10.00
N VAL A 114 -1.30 6.31 9.13
CA VAL A 114 -1.39 5.72 7.80
C VAL A 114 -0.51 4.49 7.74
N LEU A 115 -1.05 3.37 7.28
CA LEU A 115 -0.29 2.16 6.92
C LEU A 115 -0.48 1.92 5.43
N TRP A 116 0.59 2.08 4.67
CA TRP A 116 0.70 1.75 3.25
C TRP A 116 1.21 0.32 3.09
N LEU A 117 0.55 -0.43 2.21
CA LEU A 117 0.90 -1.81 1.85
C LEU A 117 0.76 -2.01 0.35
N ASP A 118 1.71 -2.71 -0.27
CA ASP A 118 1.53 -3.22 -1.62
C ASP A 118 0.38 -4.24 -1.66
N ALA A 119 -0.25 -4.37 -2.84
CA ALA A 119 -1.39 -5.27 -3.01
C ALA A 119 -1.05 -6.76 -2.77
N GLY A 120 0.24 -7.12 -2.77
CA GLY A 120 0.75 -8.45 -2.50
C GLY A 120 1.09 -8.72 -1.04
N ASP A 121 0.92 -7.77 -0.13
CA ASP A 121 1.43 -7.91 1.23
C ASP A 121 0.45 -8.63 2.17
N ARG A 122 1.01 -9.31 3.16
CA ARG A 122 0.26 -9.93 4.26
C ARG A 122 0.79 -9.44 5.59
N ILE A 123 -0.14 -9.17 6.50
CA ILE A 123 0.15 -8.56 7.79
C ILE A 123 -0.33 -9.45 8.92
N SER A 124 0.47 -9.54 9.98
CA SER A 124 0.06 -10.22 11.21
C SER A 124 -0.74 -9.31 12.14
N LEU A 125 -1.65 -9.90 12.91
CA LEU A 125 -2.37 -9.18 13.95
C LEU A 125 -1.45 -8.66 15.07
N GLY A 126 -0.34 -9.36 15.32
CA GLY A 126 0.69 -8.93 16.28
C GLY A 126 1.31 -7.59 15.88
N PHE A 127 1.67 -7.46 14.60
CA PHE A 127 2.16 -6.21 14.03
C PHE A 127 1.16 -5.07 14.17
N LEU A 128 -0.10 -5.27 13.79
CA LEU A 128 -1.14 -4.23 13.87
C LEU A 128 -1.35 -3.71 15.30
N ARG A 129 -1.18 -4.56 16.31
CA ARG A 129 -1.27 -4.17 17.72
C ARG A 129 -0.03 -3.41 18.21
N TRP A 130 1.14 -3.75 17.68
CA TRP A 130 2.41 -3.14 18.04
C TRP A 130 2.63 -1.78 17.38
N LEU A 131 2.25 -1.65 16.11
CA LEU A 131 2.58 -0.51 15.26
C LEU A 131 2.21 0.86 15.87
N PRO A 132 1.00 1.09 16.45
CA PRO A 132 0.68 2.39 17.02
C PRO A 132 1.64 2.82 18.14
N SER A 133 2.05 1.87 19.00
CA SER A 133 3.01 2.14 20.08
C SER A 133 4.38 2.50 19.54
N PHE A 134 4.82 1.88 18.44
CA PHE A 134 6.07 2.21 17.78
C PHE A 134 6.02 3.62 17.17
N LEU A 135 4.97 3.91 16.42
CA LEU A 135 4.78 5.20 15.74
C LEU A 135 4.71 6.37 16.72
N LEU A 136 4.09 6.21 17.90
CA LEU A 136 4.08 7.24 18.94
C LEU A 136 5.49 7.71 19.36
N HIS A 137 6.50 6.86 19.24
CA HIS A 137 7.88 7.17 19.66
C HIS A 137 8.81 7.52 18.50
N ARG A 138 8.46 7.13 17.27
CA ARG A 138 9.36 7.19 16.11
C ARG A 138 8.77 7.97 14.93
N GLY A 139 7.46 8.12 14.86
CA GLY A 139 6.73 8.84 13.82
C GLY A 139 6.65 8.14 12.47
N LEU A 140 7.62 7.29 12.14
CA LEU A 140 7.71 6.55 10.88
C LEU A 140 8.17 5.12 11.17
N TRP A 141 7.61 4.16 10.44
CA TRP A 141 8.10 2.79 10.36
C TRP A 141 8.29 2.40 8.89
N THR A 142 9.48 1.91 8.57
CA THR A 142 9.78 1.20 7.33
C THR A 142 10.94 0.24 7.62
N PRO A 143 10.82 -1.05 7.27
CA PRO A 143 11.85 -2.05 7.49
C PRO A 143 12.96 -1.91 6.44
N GLN A 144 14.01 -2.70 6.57
CA GLN A 144 15.06 -2.83 5.58
C GLN A 144 14.57 -3.55 4.32
N SER A 145 15.06 -3.15 3.14
CA SER A 145 15.01 -3.97 1.93
C SER A 145 16.38 -4.57 1.57
N GLN A 146 16.40 -5.44 0.57
CA GLN A 146 17.64 -6.04 0.06
C GLN A 146 18.60 -4.99 -0.50
N ASP A 147 19.89 -5.34 -0.49
CA ASP A 147 21.04 -4.55 -0.94
C ASP A 147 21.13 -3.15 -0.33
N THR A 148 21.97 -2.29 -0.92
CA THR A 148 22.34 -0.98 -0.36
C THR A 148 21.71 0.18 -1.12
N LEU A 149 21.65 1.35 -0.49
CA LEU A 149 21.20 2.60 -1.10
C LEU A 149 21.93 2.84 -2.42
N GLN A 150 23.24 2.58 -2.47
CA GLN A 150 24.05 2.74 -3.69
C GLN A 150 23.64 1.81 -4.83
N THR A 151 23.16 0.60 -4.52
CA THR A 151 22.67 -0.35 -5.53
C THR A 151 21.35 0.11 -6.15
N TRP A 152 20.44 0.64 -5.33
CA TRP A 152 19.04 0.88 -5.72
C TRP A 152 18.66 2.35 -5.91
N THR A 153 19.61 3.28 -5.77
CA THR A 153 19.38 4.71 -5.96
C THR A 153 20.17 5.22 -7.16
N HIS A 154 19.47 5.51 -8.25
CA HIS A 154 20.08 6.10 -9.42
C HIS A 154 20.62 7.51 -9.11
N PRO A 155 21.83 7.87 -9.55
CA PRO A 155 22.41 9.20 -9.28
C PRO A 155 21.54 10.38 -9.71
N GLY A 156 20.68 10.19 -10.71
CA GLY A 156 19.72 11.22 -11.15
C GLY A 156 18.75 11.67 -10.05
N LEU A 157 18.36 10.77 -9.14
CA LEU A 157 17.52 11.13 -7.99
C LEU A 157 18.29 12.07 -7.06
N LEU A 158 19.56 11.79 -6.83
CA LEU A 158 20.39 12.64 -5.96
C LEU A 158 20.69 13.98 -6.61
N GLN A 159 20.89 14.01 -7.93
CA GLN A 159 21.04 15.26 -8.68
C GLN A 159 19.82 16.16 -8.58
N TYR A 160 18.61 15.58 -8.60
CA TYR A 160 17.35 16.31 -8.37
C TYR A 160 17.36 17.03 -7.00
N TYR A 161 17.85 16.36 -5.96
CA TYR A 161 18.00 16.95 -4.62
C TYR A 161 19.32 17.74 -4.41
N HIS A 162 20.10 17.96 -5.47
CA HIS A 162 21.41 18.62 -5.40
C HIS A 162 22.38 17.93 -4.41
N ASP A 163 22.39 16.60 -4.45
CA ASP A 163 23.14 15.73 -3.54
C ASP A 163 24.03 14.72 -4.28
N SER A 164 24.85 13.96 -3.52
CA SER A 164 25.76 12.91 -4.02
C SER A 164 25.71 11.66 -3.15
N LEU A 165 25.98 10.49 -3.75
CA LEU A 165 26.04 9.22 -3.03
C LEU A 165 27.22 9.18 -2.05
N ASP A 166 28.24 10.01 -2.28
CA ASP A 166 29.48 10.06 -1.49
C ASP A 166 29.25 10.41 -0.01
N ARG A 167 28.09 10.98 0.35
CA ARG A 167 27.77 11.29 1.74
C ARG A 167 27.24 10.10 2.54
N PHE A 168 26.83 9.04 1.87
CA PHE A 168 26.28 7.85 2.51
C PHE A 168 27.36 6.78 2.65
N ALA A 169 27.23 5.95 3.69
CA ALA A 169 28.13 4.81 3.85
C ALA A 169 27.98 3.84 2.65
N PRO A 170 29.05 3.15 2.23
CA PRO A 170 28.96 2.14 1.15
C PRO A 170 27.93 1.03 1.41
N ASP A 171 27.71 0.70 2.67
CA ASP A 171 26.78 -0.32 3.18
C ASP A 171 25.47 0.28 3.71
N GLU A 172 25.17 1.55 3.41
CA GLU A 172 23.94 2.20 3.83
C GLU A 172 22.71 1.40 3.36
N THR A 173 21.84 1.04 4.29
CA THR A 173 20.69 0.18 4.01
C THR A 173 19.59 0.90 3.22
N ASN A 174 18.84 0.13 2.43
CA ASN A 174 17.59 0.62 1.86
C ASN A 174 16.42 0.49 2.82
N CYS A 175 15.48 1.41 2.70
CA CYS A 175 14.15 1.27 3.28
C CYS A 175 13.27 0.42 2.34
N ASN A 176 12.29 -0.28 2.89
CA ASN A 176 11.32 -1.05 2.13
C ASN A 176 10.17 -0.14 1.67
N GLY A 177 9.87 -0.19 0.36
CA GLY A 177 8.78 0.60 -0.24
C GLY A 177 7.41 -0.08 -0.20
N ALA A 178 7.36 -1.38 0.04
CA ALA A 178 6.13 -2.17 -0.02
C ALA A 178 5.27 -2.00 1.25
N ALA A 179 5.89 -1.88 2.43
CA ALA A 179 5.19 -1.73 3.70
C ALA A 179 5.76 -0.56 4.53
N ILE A 180 4.95 0.48 4.71
CA ILE A 180 5.38 1.75 5.33
C ILE A 180 4.26 2.27 6.22
N ALA A 181 4.59 2.84 7.37
CA ALA A 181 3.59 3.48 8.22
C ALA A 181 4.04 4.82 8.79
N PHE A 182 3.10 5.76 8.86
CA PHE A 182 3.33 7.16 9.25
C PHE A 182 2.39 7.54 10.40
N ASP A 183 2.91 8.32 11.35
CA ASP A 183 2.13 9.13 12.28
C ASP A 183 2.04 10.56 11.75
N LEU A 184 0.85 10.96 11.28
CA LEU A 184 0.61 12.30 10.74
C LEU A 184 0.45 13.38 11.82
N HIS A 185 0.51 13.03 13.11
CA HIS A 185 0.70 14.05 14.16
C HIS A 185 2.17 14.53 14.21
N ASN A 186 3.10 13.70 13.75
CA ASN A 186 4.52 14.05 13.70
C ASN A 186 4.80 14.94 12.48
N GLN A 187 4.85 16.25 12.71
CA GLN A 187 5.07 17.24 11.65
C GLN A 187 6.39 17.05 10.91
N THR A 188 7.45 16.55 11.56
CA THR A 188 8.73 16.26 10.88
C THR A 188 8.56 15.14 9.84
N VAL A 189 7.81 14.09 10.18
CA VAL A 189 7.52 12.99 9.24
C VAL A 189 6.54 13.44 8.17
N GLN A 190 5.49 14.15 8.55
CA GLN A 190 4.47 14.64 7.63
C GLN A 190 5.06 15.61 6.58
N ASP A 191 5.71 16.67 7.04
CA ASP A 191 6.20 17.73 6.15
C ASP A 191 7.54 17.38 5.51
N GLY A 192 8.42 16.66 6.21
CA GLY A 192 9.77 16.38 5.75
C GLY A 192 9.91 15.09 4.94
N ILE A 193 9.08 14.08 5.17
CA ILE A 193 9.18 12.78 4.48
C ILE A 193 7.95 12.57 3.59
N LEU A 194 6.75 12.52 4.17
CA LEU A 194 5.55 12.15 3.41
C LEU A 194 5.26 13.14 2.28
N LYS A 195 5.29 14.44 2.58
CA LYS A 195 5.03 15.48 1.59
C LYS A 195 6.07 15.49 0.47
N GLU A 196 7.35 15.47 0.82
CA GLU A 196 8.45 15.45 -0.16
C GLU A 196 8.43 14.17 -1.00
N TRP A 197 8.05 13.04 -0.42
CA TRP A 197 7.90 11.78 -1.15
C TRP A 197 6.75 11.86 -2.16
N ILE A 198 5.61 12.44 -1.78
CA ILE A 198 4.49 12.72 -2.68
C ILE A 198 4.90 13.68 -3.80
N ASP A 199 5.65 14.73 -3.48
CA ASP A 199 6.07 15.74 -4.45
C ASP A 199 7.10 15.16 -5.44
N CYS A 200 8.03 14.32 -4.95
CA CYS A 200 8.93 13.53 -5.79
C CYS A 200 8.15 12.63 -6.76
N ALA A 201 7.11 11.92 -6.29
CA ALA A 201 6.28 11.07 -7.12
C ALA A 201 5.56 11.82 -8.25
N LYS A 202 5.40 13.14 -8.12
CA LYS A 202 4.81 14.00 -9.15
C LYS A 202 5.82 14.55 -10.15
N ILE A 203 7.11 14.29 -9.98
CA ILE A 203 8.20 14.83 -10.80
C ILE A 203 9.02 13.69 -11.38
N LYS A 204 9.00 13.54 -12.70
CA LYS A 204 9.65 12.43 -13.41
C LYS A 204 11.14 12.35 -13.10
N GLU A 205 11.81 13.50 -13.10
CA GLU A 205 13.24 13.63 -12.83
C GLU A 205 13.62 13.17 -11.42
N CYS A 206 12.67 13.18 -10.47
CA CYS A 206 12.87 12.67 -9.13
C CYS A 206 12.56 11.18 -9.03
N ILE A 207 11.34 10.77 -9.40
CA ILE A 207 10.83 9.41 -9.16
C ILE A 207 11.35 8.35 -10.14
N ALA A 208 11.65 8.76 -11.37
CA ALA A 208 12.16 7.88 -12.43
C ALA A 208 13.14 8.67 -13.31
N PRO A 209 14.31 9.06 -12.77
CA PRO A 209 15.27 9.88 -13.48
C PRO A 209 15.68 9.26 -14.83
N MET A 210 16.07 10.08 -15.80
CA MET A 210 16.51 9.58 -17.11
C MET A 210 17.66 8.56 -16.95
N GLY A 211 17.54 7.41 -17.63
CA GLY A 211 18.49 6.29 -17.54
C GLY A 211 18.25 5.34 -16.37
N SER A 212 17.32 5.65 -15.47
CA SER A 212 16.91 4.74 -14.40
C SER A 212 16.04 3.59 -14.93
N ASN A 213 16.19 2.42 -14.34
CA ASN A 213 15.38 1.23 -14.61
C ASN A 213 15.45 0.27 -13.41
N ARG A 214 14.73 -0.86 -13.47
CA ARG A 214 14.69 -1.84 -12.37
C ARG A 214 16.04 -2.53 -12.07
N ASN A 215 17.10 -2.33 -12.87
CA ASN A 215 18.42 -2.87 -12.59
C ASN A 215 19.31 -1.91 -11.77
N ASN A 216 18.95 -0.64 -11.65
CA ASN A 216 19.75 0.37 -10.95
C ASN A 216 18.92 1.38 -10.13
N HIS A 217 17.59 1.22 -10.08
CA HIS A 217 16.69 2.11 -9.38
C HIS A 217 15.43 1.40 -8.89
N ARG A 218 14.96 1.80 -7.70
CA ARG A 218 13.71 1.34 -7.09
C ARG A 218 12.70 2.49 -6.90
N GLN A 219 12.64 3.42 -7.85
CA GLN A 219 11.63 4.47 -7.94
C GLN A 219 11.26 5.12 -6.58
N ASP A 220 10.03 4.92 -6.12
CA ASP A 220 9.47 5.43 -4.88
C ASP A 220 10.21 4.93 -3.64
N GLN A 221 10.64 3.67 -3.61
CA GLN A 221 11.48 3.14 -2.53
C GLN A 221 12.82 3.88 -2.44
N ALA A 222 13.44 4.24 -3.57
CA ALA A 222 14.70 4.96 -3.58
C ALA A 222 14.53 6.41 -3.07
N ALA A 223 13.44 7.08 -3.47
CA ALA A 223 13.08 8.40 -2.95
C ALA A 223 12.83 8.36 -1.43
N LEU A 224 12.05 7.39 -0.95
CA LEU A 224 11.81 7.18 0.48
C LEU A 224 13.13 6.96 1.23
N THR A 225 13.98 6.08 0.73
CA THR A 225 15.27 5.78 1.34
C THR A 225 16.11 7.04 1.47
N TYR A 226 16.25 7.81 0.39
CA TYR A 226 16.98 9.07 0.40
C TYR A 226 16.45 10.03 1.48
N LEU A 227 15.14 10.27 1.52
CA LEU A 227 14.51 11.18 2.48
C LEU A 227 14.71 10.73 3.93
N VAL A 228 14.51 9.43 4.21
CA VAL A 228 14.68 8.88 5.57
C VAL A 228 16.13 9.00 6.04
N LYS A 229 17.10 8.69 5.18
CA LYS A 229 18.53 8.76 5.52
C LYS A 229 18.99 10.21 5.73
N THR A 230 18.57 11.15 4.87
CA THR A 230 18.97 12.57 4.97
C THR A 230 18.31 13.31 6.12
N MET A 231 17.10 12.93 6.52
CA MET A 231 16.39 13.52 7.66
C MET A 231 16.90 13.03 9.03
N GLY A 232 17.94 12.18 9.06
CA GLY A 232 18.57 11.70 10.29
C GLY A 232 17.85 10.52 10.96
N PHE A 233 16.83 9.94 10.32
CA PHE A 233 16.17 8.72 10.80
C PHE A 233 16.92 7.44 10.41
N GLY A 234 17.96 7.55 9.59
CA GLY A 234 18.61 6.40 8.94
C GLY A 234 19.31 5.40 9.85
N GLN A 235 19.63 5.77 11.10
CA GLN A 235 20.23 4.87 12.10
C GLN A 235 19.18 4.08 12.90
N ASP A 236 17.94 4.57 12.94
CA ASP A 236 16.85 3.99 13.73
C ASP A 236 15.82 3.25 12.86
N LEU A 237 15.78 3.55 11.56
CA LEU A 237 14.84 3.00 10.59
C LEU A 237 15.57 2.30 9.44
N CYS A 238 14.82 1.52 8.64
CA CYS A 238 15.38 0.77 7.52
C CYS A 238 16.35 -0.32 8.00
N HIS A 239 15.96 -0.98 9.10
CA HIS A 239 16.64 -2.10 9.75
C HIS A 239 15.64 -3.21 10.04
N GLY A 240 16.12 -4.46 10.00
CA GLY A 240 15.27 -5.66 10.13
C GLY A 240 14.44 -5.88 8.87
N PHE A 241 14.22 -7.14 8.48
CA PHE A 241 13.40 -7.44 7.31
C PHE A 241 11.91 -7.42 7.66
N PRO A 242 10.98 -7.22 6.70
CA PRO A 242 9.54 -7.20 6.96
C PRO A 242 9.05 -8.39 7.80
N GLU A 243 9.63 -9.57 7.59
CA GLU A 243 9.27 -10.82 8.27
C GLU A 243 9.56 -10.76 9.78
N ASP A 244 10.60 -10.04 10.20
CA ASP A 244 10.95 -9.85 11.61
C ASP A 244 9.84 -9.10 12.36
N PHE A 245 9.05 -8.31 11.64
CA PHE A 245 7.91 -7.57 12.16
C PHE A 245 6.58 -8.29 11.93
N GLY A 246 6.58 -9.47 11.30
CA GLY A 246 5.37 -10.21 10.97
C GLY A 246 4.61 -9.64 9.77
N ILE A 247 5.35 -9.09 8.79
CA ILE A 247 4.86 -8.74 7.46
C ILE A 247 5.50 -9.66 6.43
N GLN A 248 4.72 -10.13 5.46
CA GLN A 248 5.20 -10.89 4.33
C GLN A 248 4.92 -10.09 3.07
N VAL A 249 5.97 -9.69 2.36
CA VAL A 249 5.85 -8.88 1.14
C VAL A 249 5.76 -9.76 -0.10
N ASN A 250 5.19 -9.25 -1.20
CA ASN A 250 5.15 -9.93 -2.51
C ASN A 250 4.54 -11.35 -2.48
N GLN A 251 3.44 -11.55 -1.73
CA GLN A 251 2.76 -12.84 -1.59
C GLN A 251 1.77 -13.14 -2.72
N ASP A 252 1.52 -12.17 -3.60
CA ASP A 252 0.75 -12.35 -4.83
C ASP A 252 1.33 -13.46 -5.73
N ARG A 253 2.65 -13.69 -5.69
CA ARG A 253 3.32 -14.82 -6.39
C ARG A 253 2.82 -16.20 -5.97
N PHE A 254 2.26 -16.32 -4.76
CA PHE A 254 1.72 -17.58 -4.23
C PHE A 254 0.20 -17.67 -4.36
N CYS A 255 -0.46 -16.64 -4.90
CA CYS A 255 -1.92 -16.55 -4.95
C CYS A 255 -2.59 -17.80 -5.56
N LYS A 256 -2.09 -18.30 -6.69
CA LYS A 256 -2.62 -19.52 -7.33
C LYS A 256 -2.51 -20.76 -6.43
N GLN A 257 -1.36 -20.91 -5.77
CA GLN A 257 -1.10 -22.05 -4.89
C GLN A 257 -1.98 -21.95 -3.63
N ASP A 258 -2.10 -20.76 -3.07
CA ASP A 258 -2.90 -20.54 -1.85
C ASP A 258 -4.38 -20.76 -2.08
N ILE A 259 -4.93 -20.31 -3.21
CA ILE A 259 -6.32 -20.60 -3.60
C ILE A 259 -6.53 -22.11 -3.76
N ALA A 260 -5.60 -22.80 -4.44
CA ALA A 260 -5.71 -24.24 -4.65
C ALA A 260 -5.60 -25.06 -3.35
N THR A 261 -4.76 -24.62 -2.42
CA THR A 261 -4.49 -25.33 -1.16
C THR A 261 -5.50 -24.98 -0.07
N ASN A 262 -6.14 -23.81 -0.17
CA ASN A 262 -7.11 -23.33 0.81
C ASN A 262 -8.40 -22.81 0.12
N PRO A 263 -9.14 -23.67 -0.61
CA PRO A 263 -10.31 -23.25 -1.38
C PRO A 263 -11.41 -22.61 -0.51
N ASN A 264 -11.46 -22.94 0.79
CA ASN A 264 -12.45 -22.46 1.74
C ASN A 264 -11.93 -21.32 2.66
N ARG A 265 -10.75 -20.72 2.38
CA ARG A 265 -10.20 -19.66 3.27
C ARG A 265 -10.86 -18.29 3.08
N VAL A 266 -11.80 -18.18 2.15
CA VAL A 266 -12.76 -17.06 2.12
C VAL A 266 -14.01 -17.48 2.89
N VAL A 267 -13.88 -17.77 4.18
CA VAL A 267 -15.03 -17.81 5.09
C VAL A 267 -14.82 -16.67 6.07
N LEU A 268 -15.50 -15.56 5.79
CA LEU A 268 -15.66 -14.47 6.75
C LEU A 268 -16.58 -15.00 7.85
N THR A 269 -16.01 -15.36 8.99
CA THR A 269 -16.74 -15.61 10.24
C THR A 269 -16.97 -14.31 10.99
#